data_AF-A0A914Y1W7-F1
#
_entry.id   AF-A0A914Y1W7-F1
#
_cell.length_a   1.000
_cell.length_b   1.000
_cell.length_c   1.000
_cell.angle_alpha   90.00
_cell.angle_beta   90.00
_cell.angle_gamma   90.00
#
_symmetry.space_group_name_H-M   'P 1'
#
loop_
_entity.id
_entity.type
_entity.pdbx_description
1 polymer ?
#
loop_
_entity_poly.entity_id
_entity_poly.type
_entity_poly.pdbx_seq_one_letter_code
_entity_poly.pdbx_strand_id
1 'polypeptide(L)'
;MDGRQEDSASFDYHIQGMLTHSQPHRQTLYWNMPQRFRGDKVTAYGGTMAFEIQYSGTGPVNDEPLVVLKGNGITLVHRKKDQYGHFQPDRPVPITIETYEQSYERENGSPAGREDLLMVLADLDTFLIRATHVPNQVSTRFV
;
A
#
# COMPACT_ATOMS: atom_id res chain seq x y z
N MET A 1 38.32 -15.49 13.13
CA MET A 1 37.63 -15.08 11.89
C MET A 1 36.23 -15.67 11.94
N ASP A 2 35.20 -14.84 12.02
CA ASP A 2 33.94 -15.12 11.33
C ASP A 2 33.16 -13.80 11.22
N GLY A 3 33.28 -13.14 10.07
CA GLY A 3 32.49 -11.98 9.70
C GLY A 3 31.43 -12.45 8.72
N ARG A 4 30.22 -12.71 9.21
CA ARG A 4 29.07 -12.97 8.35
C ARG A 4 28.71 -11.66 7.65
N GLN A 5 28.96 -11.65 6.35
CA GLN A 5 28.56 -10.59 5.44
C GLN A 5 27.05 -10.69 5.25
N GLU A 6 26.33 -9.64 5.64
CA GLU A 6 24.90 -9.49 5.41
C GLU A 6 24.67 -9.35 3.90
N ASP A 7 24.03 -10.36 3.30
CA ASP A 7 23.52 -10.31 1.92
C ASP A 7 22.45 -9.22 1.86
N SER A 8 22.89 -8.03 1.48
CA SER A 8 22.05 -6.89 1.18
C SER A 8 21.31 -7.19 -0.12
N ALA A 9 20.03 -7.55 -0.02
CA ALA A 9 19.13 -7.61 -1.15
C ALA A 9 19.11 -6.22 -1.82
N SER A 10 19.90 -6.08 -2.88
CA SER A 10 20.03 -4.83 -3.61
C SER A 10 18.75 -4.61 -4.42
N PHE A 11 17.91 -3.71 -3.94
CA PHE A 11 16.78 -3.20 -4.70
C PHE A 11 17.31 -2.32 -5.83
N ASP A 12 17.15 -2.77 -7.07
CA ASP A 12 17.52 -1.96 -8.21
C ASP A 12 16.36 -1.04 -8.60
N TYR A 13 16.37 0.19 -8.07
CA TYR A 13 15.38 1.24 -8.34
C TYR A 13 15.63 1.88 -9.72
N HIS A 14 15.55 1.09 -10.78
CA HIS A 14 15.64 1.61 -12.13
C HIS A 14 14.22 1.90 -12.64
N ILE A 15 13.85 3.19 -12.65
CA ILE A 15 12.59 3.81 -13.10
C ILE A 15 11.57 4.02 -11.96
N GLN A 16 11.26 5.30 -11.68
CA GLN A 16 10.18 5.68 -10.74
C GLN A 16 8.89 4.91 -11.06
N GLY A 17 8.46 4.03 -10.17
CA GLY A 17 7.18 3.32 -10.27
C GLY A 17 7.23 1.87 -10.74
N MET A 18 8.40 1.24 -10.88
CA MET A 18 8.48 -0.22 -11.16
C MET A 18 9.23 -1.01 -10.07
N LEU A 19 8.63 -2.08 -9.57
CA LEU A 19 9.27 -3.10 -8.72
C LEU A 19 9.33 -4.40 -9.53
N THR A 20 10.53 -4.86 -9.87
CA THR A 20 10.78 -6.15 -10.55
C THR A 20 11.57 -7.08 -9.66
N HIS A 21 11.17 -8.35 -9.55
CA HIS A 21 11.87 -9.32 -8.73
C HIS A 21 11.96 -10.71 -9.39
N SER A 22 13.06 -11.43 -9.15
CA SER A 22 13.41 -12.71 -9.82
C SER A 22 13.24 -13.97 -8.94
N GLN A 23 12.86 -13.84 -7.66
CA GLN A 23 12.60 -14.98 -6.75
C GLN A 23 11.29 -14.81 -5.94
N PRO A 24 10.62 -15.88 -5.50
CA PRO A 24 9.41 -15.75 -4.67
C PRO A 24 9.74 -15.15 -3.29
N HIS A 25 9.18 -13.98 -2.97
CA HIS A 25 9.29 -13.36 -1.64
C HIS A 25 8.14 -13.79 -0.73
N ARG A 26 8.43 -14.07 0.54
CA ARG A 26 7.42 -14.39 1.57
C ARG A 26 6.81 -13.15 2.25
N GLN A 27 7.25 -11.95 1.91
CA GLN A 27 6.83 -10.70 2.55
C GLN A 27 6.10 -9.79 1.57
N THR A 28 5.03 -9.15 2.05
CA THR A 28 4.26 -8.16 1.28
C THR A 28 5.04 -6.85 1.17
N LEU A 29 5.29 -6.40 -0.05
CA LEU A 29 5.97 -5.13 -0.32
C LEU A 29 4.96 -3.99 -0.47
N TYR A 30 5.44 -2.78 -0.20
CA TYR A 30 4.67 -1.55 -0.29
C TYR A 30 5.45 -0.45 -0.99
N TRP A 31 4.76 0.29 -1.85
CA TRP A 31 5.17 1.58 -2.36
C TRP A 31 5.10 2.60 -1.24
N ASN A 32 6.23 3.22 -0.90
CA ASN A 32 6.25 4.36 0.02
C ASN A 32 6.06 5.65 -0.78
N MET A 33 4.91 6.31 -0.61
CA MET A 33 4.52 7.44 -1.46
C MET A 33 5.44 8.65 -1.21
N PRO A 34 5.84 9.43 -2.24
CA PRO A 34 6.73 10.58 -2.07
C PRO A 34 6.20 11.64 -1.11
N GLN A 35 7.09 12.50 -0.59
CA GLN A 35 6.78 13.54 0.41
C GLN A 35 5.61 14.46 0.02
N ARG A 36 5.40 14.73 -1.27
CA ARG A 36 4.26 15.55 -1.75
C ARG A 36 2.88 15.01 -1.34
N PHE A 37 2.79 13.71 -1.04
CA PHE A 37 1.55 13.05 -0.59
C PHE A 37 1.42 12.99 0.93
N ARG A 38 2.34 13.62 1.68
CA ARG A 38 2.50 13.53 3.14
C ARG A 38 2.46 14.89 3.83
N GLY A 39 2.52 14.93 5.16
CA GLY A 39 2.34 16.14 5.99
C GLY A 39 0.85 16.49 6.16
N ASP A 40 0.52 17.77 6.31
CA ASP A 40 -0.88 18.21 6.47
C ASP A 40 -1.71 17.90 5.20
N LYS A 41 -2.71 17.05 5.39
CA LYS A 41 -3.71 16.59 4.42
C LYS A 41 -5.11 16.64 5.00
N VAL A 42 -5.39 17.45 6.03
CA VAL A 42 -6.75 17.55 6.62
C VAL A 42 -7.79 17.91 5.57
N THR A 43 -7.42 18.74 4.59
CA THR A 43 -8.30 19.12 3.48
C THR A 43 -8.67 17.96 2.55
N ALA A 44 -8.02 16.80 2.67
CA ALA A 44 -8.39 15.58 1.94
C ALA A 44 -9.60 14.88 2.58
N TYR A 45 -9.93 15.16 3.85
CA TYR A 45 -11.10 14.58 4.51
C TYR A 45 -12.39 14.93 3.73
N GLY A 46 -13.18 13.91 3.42
CA GLY A 46 -14.36 14.01 2.57
C GLY A 46 -14.09 14.06 1.05
N GLY A 47 -12.83 13.95 0.65
CA GLY A 47 -12.43 13.75 -0.74
C GLY A 47 -12.28 12.27 -1.11
N THR A 48 -11.58 12.02 -2.21
CA THR A 48 -11.38 10.67 -2.76
C THR A 48 -9.92 10.48 -3.15
N MET A 49 -9.36 9.34 -2.75
CA MET A 49 -8.08 8.85 -3.24
C MET A 49 -8.34 7.91 -4.42
N ALA A 50 -7.75 8.19 -5.57
CA ALA A 50 -7.86 7.35 -6.75
C ALA A 50 -6.48 7.07 -7.34
N PHE A 51 -6.23 5.81 -7.68
CA PHE A 51 -5.02 5.37 -8.37
C PHE A 51 -5.30 4.07 -9.12
N GLU A 52 -4.43 3.76 -10.08
CA GLU A 52 -4.51 2.54 -10.85
C GLU A 52 -3.21 1.76 -10.71
N ILE A 53 -3.33 0.45 -10.50
CA ILE A 53 -2.19 -0.47 -10.43
C ILE A 53 -2.30 -1.49 -11.55
N GLN A 54 -1.17 -1.96 -12.05
CA GLN A 54 -1.12 -3.14 -12.90
C GLN A 54 0.02 -4.02 -12.42
N TYR A 55 -0.27 -5.31 -12.28
CA TYR A 55 0.71 -6.30 -11.86
C TYR A 55 0.63 -7.54 -12.75
N SER A 56 1.70 -8.32 -12.79
CA SER A 56 1.75 -9.61 -13.47
C SER A 56 2.13 -10.69 -12.47
N GLY A 57 1.48 -11.85 -12.53
CA GLY A 57 1.75 -12.96 -11.62
C GLY A 57 0.55 -13.87 -11.39
N THR A 58 0.75 -14.88 -10.56
CA THR A 58 -0.27 -15.89 -10.25
C THR A 58 -0.37 -16.22 -8.77
N GLY A 59 -1.52 -16.77 -8.38
CA GLY A 59 -1.83 -17.22 -7.02
C GLY A 59 -3.02 -16.48 -6.41
N PRO A 60 -3.39 -16.83 -5.16
CA PRO A 60 -4.47 -16.14 -4.46
C PRO A 60 -4.12 -14.68 -4.21
N VAL A 61 -5.12 -13.82 -4.21
CA VAL A 61 -4.95 -12.40 -3.91
C VAL A 61 -4.59 -12.23 -2.45
N ASN A 62 -3.58 -11.40 -2.21
CA ASN A 62 -3.08 -11.04 -0.89
C ASN A 62 -4.19 -10.36 -0.07
N ASP A 63 -4.28 -10.67 1.22
CA ASP A 63 -5.26 -10.14 2.17
C ASP A 63 -4.71 -9.04 3.10
N GLU A 64 -3.40 -8.76 3.02
CA GLU A 64 -2.75 -7.65 3.73
C GLU A 64 -3.37 -6.28 3.34
N PRO A 65 -3.24 -5.23 4.18
CA PRO A 65 -3.73 -3.88 3.86
C PRO A 65 -3.35 -3.39 2.47
N LEU A 66 -4.30 -2.83 1.73
CA LEU A 66 -4.05 -2.21 0.43
C LEU A 66 -3.42 -0.83 0.58
N VAL A 67 -3.89 -0.04 1.56
CA VAL A 67 -3.34 1.27 1.92
C VAL A 67 -3.04 1.29 3.42
N VAL A 68 -1.90 1.87 3.79
CA VAL A 68 -1.53 2.13 5.18
C VAL A 68 -1.20 3.62 5.32
N LEU A 69 -1.87 4.29 6.23
CA LEU A 69 -1.64 5.69 6.60
C LEU A 69 -1.14 5.73 8.04
N LYS A 70 -0.05 6.45 8.30
CA LYS A 70 0.45 6.69 9.66
C LYS A 70 0.70 8.18 9.85
N GLY A 71 0.25 8.69 10.98
CA GLY A 71 0.43 10.10 11.35
C GLY A 71 0.02 10.30 12.80
N ASN A 72 0.69 11.22 13.50
CA ASN A 72 0.41 11.52 14.91
C ASN A 72 0.32 10.26 15.82
N GLY A 73 1.18 9.26 15.56
CA GLY A 73 1.24 8.01 16.33
C GLY A 73 0.08 7.03 16.09
N ILE A 74 -0.80 7.30 15.12
CA ILE A 74 -1.93 6.43 14.76
C ILE A 74 -1.64 5.76 13.42
N THR A 75 -1.92 4.47 13.32
CA THR A 75 -1.93 3.72 12.05
C THR A 75 -3.36 3.40 11.65
N LEU A 76 -3.74 3.81 10.45
CA LEU A 76 -4.98 3.44 9.78
C LEU A 76 -4.69 2.64 8.52
N VAL A 77 -5.54 1.66 8.23
CA VAL A 77 -5.39 0.77 7.10
C VAL A 77 -6.70 0.65 6.32
N HIS A 78 -6.59 0.53 5.00
CA HIS A 78 -7.71 0.17 4.13
C HIS A 78 -7.49 -1.26 3.64
N ARG A 79 -8.42 -2.16 3.96
CA ARG A 79 -8.44 -3.53 3.45
C ARG A 79 -9.55 -3.66 2.39
N LYS A 80 -9.17 -4.02 1.17
CA LYS A 80 -10.12 -4.31 0.09
C LYS A 80 -10.24 -5.82 -0.06
N LYS A 81 -11.38 -6.40 0.33
CA LYS A 81 -11.66 -7.81 0.07
C LYS A 81 -11.88 -8.01 -1.42
N ASP A 82 -11.14 -8.91 -2.03
CA ASP A 82 -11.27 -9.21 -3.46
C ASP A 82 -12.45 -10.15 -3.78
N GLN A 83 -13.62 -9.84 -3.24
CA GLN A 83 -14.80 -10.71 -3.30
C GLN A 83 -15.39 -10.87 -4.72
N TYR A 84 -15.04 -9.98 -5.65
CA TYR A 84 -15.54 -9.99 -7.03
C TYR A 84 -14.42 -10.15 -8.08
N GLY A 85 -13.20 -10.53 -7.68
CA GLY A 85 -12.08 -10.70 -8.61
C GLY A 85 -11.69 -9.40 -9.30
N HIS A 86 -11.63 -8.30 -8.55
CA HIS A 86 -11.15 -7.00 -9.00
C HIS A 86 -9.63 -6.99 -9.22
N PHE A 87 -8.86 -7.75 -8.43
CA PHE A 87 -7.43 -7.89 -8.63
C PHE A 87 -7.16 -8.96 -9.69
N GLN A 88 -7.20 -8.54 -10.97
CA GLN A 88 -6.86 -9.38 -12.11
C GLN A 88 -5.44 -9.08 -12.58
N PRO A 89 -4.59 -10.10 -12.80
CA PRO A 89 -3.26 -9.88 -13.35
C PRO A 89 -3.32 -9.37 -14.80
N ASP A 90 -2.25 -8.71 -15.20
CA ASP A 90 -1.98 -8.20 -16.55
C ASP A 90 -3.00 -7.17 -17.08
N ARG A 91 -3.83 -6.62 -16.20
CA ARG A 91 -4.79 -5.55 -16.50
C ARG A 91 -4.70 -4.41 -15.48
N PRO A 92 -4.97 -3.17 -15.89
CA PRO A 92 -5.09 -2.10 -14.91
C PRO A 92 -6.28 -2.33 -13.97
N VAL A 93 -6.03 -2.12 -12.68
CA VAL A 93 -7.00 -2.27 -11.59
C VAL A 93 -7.24 -0.89 -11.00
N PRO A 94 -8.35 -0.22 -11.34
CA PRO A 94 -8.69 1.07 -10.77
C PRO A 94 -9.12 0.90 -9.31
N ILE A 95 -8.56 1.74 -8.46
CA ILE A 95 -8.83 1.77 -7.02
C ILE A 95 -9.28 3.17 -6.66
N THR A 96 -10.46 3.24 -6.05
CA THR A 96 -11.05 4.47 -5.53
C THR A 96 -11.41 4.21 -4.07
N ILE A 97 -10.92 5.08 -3.18
CA ILE A 97 -11.13 5.00 -1.73
C ILE A 97 -11.64 6.36 -1.27
N GLU A 98 -12.78 6.38 -0.61
CA GLU A 98 -13.29 7.62 -0.01
C GLU A 98 -12.47 7.99 1.23
N THR A 99 -12.16 9.26 1.41
CA THR A 99 -11.36 9.73 2.54
C THR A 99 -12.28 10.06 3.72
N TYR A 100 -12.99 9.03 4.17
CA TYR A 100 -13.84 9.03 5.37
C TYR A 100 -13.45 7.85 6.27
N GLU A 101 -13.73 7.97 7.57
CA GLU A 101 -13.35 6.98 8.57
C GLU A 101 -13.87 5.57 8.29
N GLN A 102 -15.04 5.43 7.64
CA GLN A 102 -15.65 4.15 7.27
C GLN A 102 -14.81 3.35 6.26
N SER A 103 -13.92 4.02 5.53
CA SER A 103 -13.00 3.37 4.60
C SER A 103 -11.75 2.82 5.29
N TYR A 104 -11.56 3.11 6.58
CA TYR A 104 -10.35 2.73 7.29
C TYR A 104 -10.65 2.00 8.61
N GLU A 105 -9.71 1.18 9.01
CA GLU A 105 -9.70 0.52 10.31
C GLU A 105 -8.31 0.67 10.93
N ARG A 106 -8.20 0.40 12.23
CA ARG A 106 -6.90 0.31 12.90
C ARG A 106 -6.21 -1.01 12.55
N GLU A 107 -4.92 -1.12 12.85
CA GLU A 107 -4.14 -2.35 12.53
C GLU A 107 -4.76 -3.62 13.13
N ASN A 108 -5.36 -3.50 14.32
CA ASN A 108 -6.06 -4.58 15.03
C ASN A 108 -7.47 -4.92 14.47
N GLY A 109 -7.92 -4.25 13.41
CA GLY A 109 -9.23 -4.46 12.77
C GLY A 109 -10.40 -3.72 13.43
N SER A 110 -10.18 -2.91 14.47
CA SER A 110 -11.26 -2.07 14.99
C SER A 110 -11.56 -0.91 14.04
N PRO A 111 -12.83 -0.49 13.87
CA PRO A 111 -13.18 0.65 13.02
C PRO A 111 -12.41 1.92 13.40
N ALA A 112 -12.05 2.74 12.41
CA ALA A 112 -11.48 4.06 12.66
C ALA A 112 -12.56 5.06 13.07
N GLY A 113 -12.23 6.00 13.95
CA GLY A 113 -13.06 7.17 14.21
C GLY A 113 -12.74 8.34 13.29
N ARG A 114 -13.66 9.31 13.20
CA ARG A 114 -13.41 10.59 12.51
C ARG A 114 -12.17 11.30 13.07
N GLU A 115 -12.00 11.29 14.40
CA GLU A 115 -10.85 11.89 15.06
C GLU A 115 -9.54 11.19 14.67
N ASP A 116 -9.53 9.86 14.61
CA ASP A 116 -8.35 9.08 14.18
C ASP A 116 -7.90 9.48 12.78
N LEU A 117 -8.84 9.54 11.83
CA LEU A 117 -8.52 9.90 10.46
C LEU A 117 -8.01 11.35 10.37
N LEU A 118 -8.65 12.28 11.07
CA LEU A 118 -8.21 13.68 11.09
C LEU A 118 -6.83 13.83 11.74
N MET A 119 -6.53 13.10 12.82
CA MET A 119 -5.20 13.10 13.43
C MET A 119 -4.15 12.55 12.47
N VAL A 120 -4.41 11.42 11.79
CA VAL A 120 -3.48 10.90 10.79
C VAL A 120 -3.26 11.87 9.64
N LEU A 121 -4.31 12.56 9.19
CA LEU A 121 -4.21 13.55 8.11
C LEU A 121 -3.58 14.88 8.53
N ALA A 122 -3.64 15.25 9.80
CA ALA A 122 -3.04 16.51 10.30
C ALA A 122 -1.51 16.51 10.21
N ASP A 123 -0.89 15.35 10.36
CA ASP A 123 0.54 15.16 10.12
C ASP A 123 0.80 13.75 9.59
N LEU A 124 0.61 13.54 8.29
CA LEU A 124 0.76 12.24 7.66
C LEU A 124 2.24 11.91 7.42
N ASP A 125 2.83 11.09 8.30
CA ASP A 125 4.23 10.66 8.23
C ASP A 125 4.51 9.64 7.12
N THR A 126 3.61 8.67 6.99
CA THR A 126 3.77 7.50 6.13
C THR A 126 2.49 7.24 5.37
N PHE A 127 2.62 7.08 4.06
CA PHE A 127 1.54 6.65 3.19
C PHE A 127 2.08 5.55 2.29
N LEU A 128 1.57 4.33 2.50
CA LEU A 128 1.95 3.14 1.78
C LEU A 128 0.80 2.63 0.91
N ILE A 129 1.14 2.17 -0.30
CA ILE A 129 0.23 1.43 -1.19
C ILE A 129 0.84 0.05 -1.44
N ARG A 130 0.07 -1.01 -1.24
CA ARG A 130 0.56 -2.39 -1.42
C ARG A 130 1.06 -2.62 -2.85
N ALA A 131 2.26 -3.18 -2.94
CA ALA A 131 2.91 -3.53 -4.20
C ALA A 131 2.77 -5.01 -4.53
N THR A 132 2.74 -5.91 -3.53
CA THR A 132 2.60 -7.36 -3.73
C THR A 132 1.14 -7.80 -3.65
N HIS A 133 0.56 -8.20 -4.78
CA HIS A 133 -0.86 -8.59 -4.89
C HIS A 133 -1.08 -10.10 -4.92
N VAL A 134 -0.12 -10.88 -5.41
CA VAL A 134 -0.17 -12.36 -5.47
C VAL A 134 1.21 -12.97 -5.14
N PRO A 135 1.29 -14.23 -4.68
CA PRO A 135 2.56 -14.87 -4.30
C PRO A 135 3.60 -14.96 -5.41
N ASN A 136 3.20 -15.34 -6.64
CA ASN A 136 4.10 -15.48 -7.77
C ASN A 136 4.09 -14.21 -8.64
N GLN A 137 4.17 -13.04 -8.00
CA GLN A 137 4.18 -11.75 -8.72
C GLN A 137 5.54 -11.50 -9.37
N VAL A 138 5.51 -11.18 -10.66
CA VAL A 138 6.69 -10.87 -11.49
C VAL A 138 6.93 -9.37 -11.54
N SER A 139 5.87 -8.58 -11.62
CA SER A 139 5.96 -7.11 -11.73
C SER A 139 4.75 -6.43 -11.10
N THR A 140 4.92 -5.18 -10.68
CA THR A 140 3.86 -4.25 -10.28
C THR A 140 4.24 -2.83 -10.63
N ARG A 141 3.26 -2.01 -11.01
CA ARG A 141 3.43 -0.59 -11.35
C ARG A 141 2.16 0.20 -11.10
N PHE A 142 2.33 1.51 -10.93
CA PHE A 142 1.24 2.47 -11.15
C PHE A 142 1.04 2.66 -12.66
N VAL A 143 -0.22 2.85 -13.07
CA VAL A 143 -0.60 3.15 -14.46
C VAL A 143 -1.03 4.60 -14.57
#